data_AF-A0A7S3A9U5-F1
#
_entry.id   AF-A0A7S3A9U5-F1
#
_cell.length_a   1.000
_cell.length_b   1.000
_cell.length_c   1.000
_cell.angle_alpha   90.00
_cell.angle_beta   90.00
_cell.angle_gamma   90.00
#
_symmetry.space_group_name_H-M   'P 1'
#
loop_
_entity.id
_entity.type
_entity.pdbx_description
1 polymer ?
#
loop_
_entity_poly.entity_id
_entity_poly.type
_entity_poly.pdbx_seq_one_letter_code
_entity_poly.pdbx_strand_id
1 'polypeptide(L)'
;MSNSEGQGRGSGEFLEPVEIPIEEGSSYRDLSADSWVTVETEEDDADQNLFPEVDDDDYKDNELYTSDGNRRVNEMSNLSSVAGKSVLDCLVDVLAGVKVQRKKRLRINTSEQWLWVAGDLQTLQSKTRRKPDAPDSLKLHQCQKLKVDQCELSLELGNRKRATFIFSNEQEAREWLTGLSFLVPTEAKVIANGEQIRNRHLYNPVMDSWRGKLVADRKRVNQYVLLGGIGKGAFGKVKLGLSKEDKKFYAVKIIQQAQRHHFSRDRITREEHAILKKLRHPNIVRHHDVLYDEENDRVIYVVEYMSRGVVLDSKKLEGSKPMSENSVREISRDVVYALEYLQKQNIVHRDIKPDNLLRAGDGTVKLSDFGEAKYYHLRSRDDRGKNLAPGTPAFIAPEMCTAEALMGRPVEDYSADIWSLGATIFYMVYGRAPFVAESVLDIYEAITKESLQFPSSPKVSRNLQDLLSKMLTKEPRARVRLVDIISHPWFEGRIKQKASIKPIRVTDNDIANAIKRATYVVTE
;
A
#
# COMPACT_ATOMS: atom_id res chain seq x y z
N MET A 1 -74.00 -42.54 -13.07
CA MET A 1 -73.60 -43.91 -12.68
C MET A 1 -72.10 -43.86 -12.44
N SER A 2 -71.69 -43.57 -11.20
CA SER A 2 -71.34 -44.57 -10.16
C SER A 2 -70.02 -45.27 -10.51
N ASN A 3 -68.91 -44.83 -9.92
CA ASN A 3 -68.34 -45.29 -8.63
C ASN A 3 -67.83 -46.73 -8.68
N SER A 4 -66.51 -46.90 -8.52
CA SER A 4 -65.85 -47.55 -7.37
C SER A 4 -64.36 -47.80 -7.74
N GLU A 5 -63.39 -47.19 -7.05
CA GLU A 5 -62.83 -47.53 -5.73
C GLU A 5 -62.18 -48.92 -5.66
N GLY A 6 -60.93 -48.94 -5.19
CA GLY A 6 -60.20 -50.17 -4.87
C GLY A 6 -58.73 -49.94 -4.53
N GLN A 7 -58.47 -49.65 -3.26
CA GLN A 7 -57.19 -49.36 -2.62
C GLN A 7 -56.17 -50.51 -2.63
N GLY A 8 -54.89 -50.17 -2.44
CA GLY A 8 -53.85 -51.11 -2.01
C GLY A 8 -52.55 -50.42 -1.63
N ARG A 9 -52.37 -50.16 -0.33
CA ARG A 9 -51.18 -49.57 0.31
C ARG A 9 -49.94 -50.47 0.16
N GLY A 10 -48.78 -49.85 0.01
CA GLY A 10 -47.47 -50.47 0.17
C GLY A 10 -46.44 -49.43 0.60
N SER A 11 -46.24 -49.33 1.91
CA SER A 11 -45.23 -48.55 2.62
C SER A 11 -43.81 -48.97 2.26
N GLY A 12 -42.90 -48.00 2.10
CA GLY A 12 -41.48 -48.24 1.91
C GLY A 12 -40.64 -46.97 2.04
N GLU A 13 -40.37 -46.62 3.30
CA GLU A 13 -39.16 -45.96 3.82
C GLU A 13 -38.70 -44.61 3.23
N PHE A 14 -38.99 -43.55 3.99
CA PHE A 14 -38.21 -42.32 4.00
C PHE A 14 -36.80 -42.64 4.50
N LEU A 15 -35.78 -42.47 3.63
CA LEU A 15 -34.42 -42.27 4.11
C LEU A 15 -34.30 -40.81 4.56
N GLU A 16 -34.13 -40.63 5.86
CA GLU A 16 -33.79 -39.36 6.50
C GLU A 16 -32.57 -38.71 5.83
N PRO A 17 -32.46 -37.37 5.82
CA PRO A 17 -31.26 -36.71 5.36
C PRO A 17 -30.08 -37.18 6.22
N VAL A 18 -29.13 -37.87 5.61
CA VAL A 18 -27.84 -38.13 6.25
C VAL A 18 -27.17 -36.78 6.45
N GLU A 19 -27.19 -36.29 7.68
CA GLU A 19 -26.28 -35.24 8.14
C GLU A 19 -24.87 -35.76 7.93
N ILE A 20 -24.19 -35.23 6.92
CA ILE A 20 -22.74 -35.38 6.83
C ILE A 20 -22.17 -34.46 7.92
N PRO A 21 -21.46 -35.00 8.93
CA PRO A 21 -20.84 -34.16 9.94
C PRO A 21 -19.91 -33.18 9.24
N ILE A 22 -20.09 -31.89 9.51
CA ILE A 22 -19.08 -30.90 9.19
C ILE A 22 -17.88 -31.28 10.07
N GLU A 23 -16.82 -31.83 9.46
CA GLU A 23 -15.54 -31.96 10.16
C GLU A 23 -15.05 -30.56 10.53
N GLU A 24 -15.15 -30.24 11.83
CA GLU A 24 -14.43 -29.12 12.44
C GLU A 24 -12.92 -29.39 12.35
N GLY A 25 -12.25 -28.77 11.36
CA GLY A 25 -10.80 -28.96 11.22
C GLY A 25 -10.13 -28.50 9.93
N SER A 26 -10.82 -27.80 9.02
CA SER A 26 -10.20 -27.32 7.77
C SER A 26 -9.55 -25.93 7.94
N SER A 27 -8.22 -25.90 7.80
CA SER A 27 -7.29 -24.77 8.04
C SER A 27 -7.34 -23.61 7.02
N TYR A 28 -8.54 -23.16 6.67
CA TYR A 28 -8.74 -21.97 5.82
C TYR A 28 -9.87 -21.04 6.29
N ARG A 29 -10.11 -20.97 7.61
CA ARG A 29 -11.07 -20.02 8.20
C ARG A 29 -10.44 -18.69 8.67
N ASP A 30 -9.11 -18.57 8.73
CA ASP A 30 -8.45 -17.39 9.35
C ASP A 30 -7.63 -16.50 8.41
N LEU A 31 -8.09 -16.30 7.18
CA LEU A 31 -7.63 -15.17 6.37
C LEU A 31 -8.84 -14.30 6.05
N SER A 32 -9.43 -13.76 7.13
CA SER A 32 -10.56 -12.84 7.10
C SER A 32 -10.27 -11.71 6.13
N ALA A 33 -11.22 -11.44 5.24
CA ALA A 33 -11.24 -10.26 4.40
C ALA A 33 -11.45 -8.96 5.21
N ASP A 34 -11.52 -9.02 6.54
CA ASP A 34 -11.84 -7.88 7.40
C ASP A 34 -10.59 -7.25 8.04
N SER A 35 -9.68 -6.77 7.20
CA SER A 35 -8.63 -5.80 7.61
C SER A 35 -8.33 -4.80 6.49
N TRP A 36 -9.27 -4.62 5.57
CA TRP A 36 -9.23 -3.44 4.71
C TRP A 36 -9.79 -2.31 5.55
N VAL A 37 -8.91 -1.43 5.99
CA VAL A 37 -9.30 -0.04 6.20
C VAL A 37 -9.83 0.39 4.84
N THR A 38 -11.15 0.37 4.65
CA THR A 38 -11.78 1.43 3.89
C THR A 38 -11.24 2.70 4.50
N VAL A 39 -10.45 3.46 3.74
CA VAL A 39 -10.25 4.86 4.07
C VAL A 39 -11.65 5.45 3.94
N GLU A 40 -12.40 5.47 5.04
CA GLU A 40 -13.39 6.50 5.24
C GLU A 40 -12.61 7.79 5.02
N THR A 41 -12.93 8.46 3.93
CA THR A 41 -12.58 9.87 3.83
C THR A 41 -13.38 10.54 4.93
N GLU A 42 -12.74 10.77 6.06
CA GLU A 42 -13.18 11.80 7.00
C GLU A 42 -13.45 13.06 6.15
N GLU A 43 -14.59 13.68 6.43
CA GLU A 43 -14.89 15.04 6.01
C GLU A 43 -13.64 15.90 6.24
N ASP A 44 -13.28 16.70 5.23
CA ASP A 44 -12.17 17.63 5.33
C ASP A 44 -12.50 18.63 6.46
N ASP A 45 -11.99 18.39 7.66
CA ASP A 45 -12.02 19.38 8.74
C ASP A 45 -11.41 20.69 8.21
N ALA A 46 -12.23 21.74 8.25
CA ALA A 46 -12.01 23.07 7.70
C ALA A 46 -10.86 23.88 8.35
N ASP A 47 -9.97 23.25 9.12
CA ASP A 47 -8.93 23.97 9.86
C ASP A 47 -7.51 23.65 9.38
N GLN A 48 -6.80 24.76 9.10
CA GLN A 48 -5.47 24.91 8.53
C GLN A 48 -5.40 24.80 7.00
N ASN A 49 -5.75 25.92 6.38
CA ASN A 49 -5.63 26.24 4.97
C ASN A 49 -4.16 26.11 4.51
N LEU A 50 -3.77 24.89 4.13
CA LEU A 50 -2.46 24.56 3.56
C LEU A 50 -2.42 24.86 2.05
N PHE A 51 -3.18 25.83 1.57
CA PHE A 51 -3.12 26.38 0.23
C PHE A 51 -3.45 27.88 0.38
N PRO A 52 -2.80 28.79 -0.37
CA PRO A 52 -3.30 30.15 -0.44
C PRO A 52 -4.72 30.11 -1.03
N GLU A 53 -5.67 30.60 -0.23
CA GLU A 53 -7.09 30.90 -0.43
C GLU A 53 -7.89 30.21 -1.57
N VAL A 54 -9.11 29.80 -1.19
CA VAL A 54 -10.31 29.50 -1.98
C VAL A 54 -10.64 27.99 -2.20
N ASP A 55 -11.82 27.67 -1.66
CA ASP A 55 -12.74 26.52 -1.66
C ASP A 55 -12.28 25.20 -1.03
N ASP A 56 -12.36 25.18 0.30
CA ASP A 56 -12.93 24.05 1.04
C ASP A 56 -14.45 24.13 0.87
N ASP A 57 -15.08 23.17 0.21
CA ASP A 57 -16.54 23.06 0.17
C ASP A 57 -16.98 21.64 0.49
N ASP A 58 -17.50 21.53 1.72
CA ASP A 58 -18.72 20.85 2.12
C ASP A 58 -19.22 19.73 1.18
N TYR A 59 -19.17 18.51 1.69
CA TYR A 59 -20.12 17.46 1.33
C TYR A 59 -21.52 17.91 1.77
N LYS A 60 -22.19 18.73 0.96
CA LYS A 60 -23.64 18.86 1.02
C LYS A 60 -24.22 18.15 -0.18
N ASP A 61 -25.06 17.16 0.13
CA ASP A 61 -26.04 16.60 -0.79
C ASP A 61 -26.58 17.70 -1.71
N ASN A 62 -26.35 17.54 -3.01
CA ASN A 62 -27.13 18.26 -4.01
C ASN A 62 -27.39 17.32 -5.19
N GLU A 63 -28.60 16.76 -5.16
CA GLU A 63 -29.43 16.69 -6.35
C GLU A 63 -29.32 18.02 -7.16
N LEU A 64 -29.44 17.90 -8.48
CA LEU A 64 -29.55 18.98 -9.48
C LEU A 64 -28.24 19.63 -9.97
N TYR A 65 -27.56 18.93 -10.88
CA TYR A 65 -26.99 19.58 -12.07
C TYR A 65 -27.66 19.03 -13.33
N THR A 66 -28.81 19.60 -13.68
CA THR A 66 -29.40 19.43 -15.02
C THR A 66 -28.96 20.56 -15.93
N SER A 67 -28.66 20.17 -17.18
CA SER A 67 -28.71 20.96 -18.43
C SER A 67 -27.82 22.20 -18.54
N ASP A 68 -26.66 22.09 -19.20
CA ASP A 68 -26.55 22.32 -20.67
C ASP A 68 -25.09 22.32 -21.19
N GLY A 69 -24.08 22.24 -20.32
CA GLY A 69 -22.66 22.10 -20.73
C GLY A 69 -22.19 20.66 -21.02
N ASN A 70 -22.95 19.66 -20.56
CA ASN A 70 -22.58 18.24 -20.55
C ASN A 70 -22.75 17.51 -21.90
N ARG A 71 -23.13 18.20 -22.97
CA ARG A 71 -23.53 17.56 -24.24
C ARG A 71 -22.39 17.15 -25.18
N ARG A 72 -21.13 17.54 -24.92
CA ARG A 72 -20.02 17.27 -25.85
C ARG A 72 -18.95 16.30 -25.36
N VAL A 73 -18.94 15.91 -24.08
CA VAL A 73 -17.98 14.92 -23.54
C VAL A 73 -18.64 13.57 -23.24
N ASN A 74 -19.97 13.47 -23.42
CA ASN A 74 -20.78 12.34 -22.98
C ASN A 74 -21.12 11.30 -24.07
N GLU A 75 -20.26 11.12 -25.07
CA GLU A 75 -20.36 9.99 -26.04
C GLU A 75 -19.70 8.69 -25.53
N MET A 76 -19.43 8.59 -24.22
CA MET A 76 -19.11 7.34 -23.53
C MET A 76 -20.25 6.85 -22.62
N SER A 77 -21.50 7.22 -22.94
CA SER A 77 -22.72 6.90 -22.17
C SER A 77 -22.99 5.39 -21.92
N ASN A 78 -22.21 4.49 -22.52
CA ASN A 78 -22.28 3.04 -22.26
C ASN A 78 -21.13 2.51 -21.37
N LEU A 79 -20.18 3.37 -20.99
CA LEU A 79 -19.15 3.14 -19.96
C LEU A 79 -19.37 4.04 -18.73
N SER A 80 -20.19 5.08 -18.85
CA SER A 80 -20.47 6.03 -17.77
C SER A 80 -21.19 5.34 -16.62
N SER A 81 -20.53 5.33 -15.46
CA SER A 81 -21.05 4.93 -14.14
C SER A 81 -21.45 3.47 -14.00
N VAL A 82 -20.46 2.57 -13.96
CA VAL A 82 -20.65 1.31 -13.22
C VAL A 82 -20.79 1.71 -11.73
N ALA A 83 -22.03 1.76 -11.24
CA ALA A 83 -22.41 2.24 -9.90
C ALA A 83 -21.81 3.61 -9.49
N GLY A 84 -21.82 4.59 -10.38
CA GLY A 84 -21.34 5.95 -10.06
C GLY A 84 -19.82 6.13 -10.11
N LYS A 85 -19.04 5.08 -10.38
CA LYS A 85 -17.57 5.18 -10.54
C LYS A 85 -17.16 5.64 -11.94
N SER A 86 -16.17 6.52 -12.00
CA SER A 86 -15.46 6.88 -13.24
C SER A 86 -14.50 5.76 -13.69
N VAL A 87 -13.92 5.89 -14.88
CA VAL A 87 -12.88 4.96 -15.33
C VAL A 87 -11.63 5.07 -14.45
N LEU A 88 -11.30 6.28 -14.00
CA LEU A 88 -10.20 6.49 -13.06
C LEU A 88 -10.43 5.81 -11.71
N ASP A 89 -11.64 5.88 -11.15
CA ASP A 89 -11.99 5.18 -9.90
C ASP A 89 -11.73 3.67 -10.06
N CYS A 90 -12.24 3.08 -11.14
CA CYS A 90 -12.02 1.67 -11.45
C CYS A 90 -10.53 1.33 -11.70
N LEU A 91 -9.75 2.25 -12.28
CA LEU A 91 -8.30 2.04 -12.49
C LEU A 91 -7.53 1.93 -11.18
N VAL A 92 -7.93 2.68 -10.16
CA VAL A 92 -7.31 2.58 -8.83
C VAL A 92 -7.69 1.26 -8.15
N ASP A 93 -8.93 0.79 -8.33
CA ASP A 93 -9.38 -0.50 -7.79
C ASP A 93 -8.63 -1.69 -8.39
N VAL A 94 -8.40 -1.70 -9.72
CA VAL A 94 -7.64 -2.80 -10.36
C VAL A 94 -6.17 -2.83 -9.94
N LEU A 95 -5.60 -1.70 -9.49
CA LEU A 95 -4.25 -1.63 -8.91
C LEU A 95 -4.19 -2.20 -7.49
N ALA A 96 -5.25 -2.04 -6.69
CA ALA A 96 -5.34 -2.62 -5.35
C ALA A 96 -5.39 -4.15 -5.41
N GLY A 97 -6.06 -4.67 -6.43
CA GLY A 97 -6.19 -6.10 -6.69
C GLY A 97 -7.35 -6.74 -5.92
N VAL A 98 -7.68 -7.97 -6.30
CA VAL A 98 -8.89 -8.66 -5.87
C VAL A 98 -8.68 -10.18 -5.82
N LYS A 99 -9.48 -10.88 -5.02
CA LYS A 99 -9.57 -12.35 -5.08
C LYS A 99 -10.57 -12.77 -6.15
N VAL A 100 -10.17 -13.70 -7.02
CA VAL A 100 -11.01 -14.26 -8.09
C VAL A 100 -10.82 -15.75 -8.21
N GLN A 101 -11.79 -16.43 -8.81
CA GLN A 101 -11.63 -17.81 -9.26
C GLN A 101 -11.17 -17.82 -10.72
N ARG A 102 -10.02 -18.43 -11.01
CA ARG A 102 -9.52 -18.54 -12.39
C ARG A 102 -9.91 -19.89 -13.00
N LYS A 103 -10.58 -19.89 -14.17
CA LYS A 103 -10.88 -21.11 -14.93
C LYS A 103 -9.60 -21.72 -15.51
N LYS A 104 -9.45 -23.03 -15.38
CA LYS A 104 -8.33 -23.77 -16.01
C LYS A 104 -8.67 -24.08 -17.46
N ARG A 105 -7.68 -23.94 -18.35
CA ARG A 105 -7.81 -24.04 -19.82
C ARG A 105 -8.47 -25.33 -20.35
N LEU A 106 -8.50 -26.40 -19.55
CA LEU A 106 -8.90 -27.76 -19.97
C LEU A 106 -9.80 -28.49 -18.94
N ARG A 107 -10.26 -27.84 -17.87
CA ARG A 107 -11.08 -28.48 -16.81
C ARG A 107 -12.16 -27.52 -16.32
N ILE A 108 -13.30 -28.06 -15.86
CA ILE A 108 -14.36 -27.30 -15.16
C ILE A 108 -13.80 -26.68 -13.85
N ASN A 109 -12.71 -27.25 -13.31
CA ASN A 109 -12.12 -26.82 -12.04
C ASN A 109 -11.51 -25.41 -12.14
N THR A 110 -11.84 -24.58 -11.17
CA THR A 110 -11.25 -23.26 -10.94
C THR A 110 -10.06 -23.34 -9.97
N SER A 111 -9.40 -22.21 -9.76
CA SER A 111 -8.47 -22.02 -8.64
C SER A 111 -8.56 -20.58 -8.14
N GLU A 112 -8.60 -20.40 -6.82
CA GLU A 112 -8.50 -19.06 -6.22
C GLU A 112 -7.16 -18.41 -6.58
N GLN A 113 -7.21 -17.17 -7.05
CA GLN A 113 -6.06 -16.34 -7.36
C GLN A 113 -6.26 -14.93 -6.86
N TRP A 114 -5.16 -14.29 -6.47
CA TRP A 114 -5.09 -12.84 -6.35
C TRP A 114 -4.81 -12.26 -7.74
N LEU A 115 -5.62 -11.32 -8.21
CA LEU A 115 -5.53 -10.66 -9.51
C LEU A 115 -5.29 -9.16 -9.29
N TRP A 116 -4.35 -8.55 -10.02
CA TRP A 116 -4.04 -7.12 -9.94
C TRP A 116 -3.42 -6.63 -11.24
N VAL A 117 -3.56 -5.34 -11.52
CA VAL A 117 -2.76 -4.64 -12.53
C VAL A 117 -1.47 -4.18 -11.89
N ALA A 118 -0.33 -4.47 -12.51
CA ALA A 118 0.96 -3.99 -12.03
C ALA A 118 1.04 -2.45 -12.14
N GLY A 119 1.82 -1.81 -11.27
CA GLY A 119 1.97 -0.35 -11.26
C GLY A 119 2.58 0.26 -12.54
N ASP A 120 3.04 -0.57 -13.48
CA ASP A 120 3.40 -0.13 -14.83
C ASP A 120 2.18 0.15 -15.72
N LEU A 121 0.98 -0.26 -15.30
CA LEU A 121 -0.30 -0.22 -16.02
C LEU A 121 -0.32 -1.00 -17.34
N GLN A 122 0.65 -1.90 -17.54
CA GLN A 122 0.82 -2.67 -18.78
C GLN A 122 0.59 -4.17 -18.59
N THR A 123 0.70 -4.65 -17.36
CA THR A 123 0.67 -6.08 -17.06
C THR A 123 -0.46 -6.41 -16.08
N LEU A 124 -1.39 -7.27 -16.49
CA LEU A 124 -2.34 -7.91 -15.60
C LEU A 124 -1.68 -9.17 -15.03
N GLN A 125 -1.61 -9.27 -13.71
CA GLN A 125 -0.93 -10.35 -13.02
C GLN A 125 -1.89 -11.12 -12.13
N SER A 126 -1.69 -12.43 -12.03
CA SER A 126 -2.42 -13.25 -11.09
C SER A 126 -1.55 -14.33 -10.46
N LYS A 127 -1.74 -14.60 -9.17
CA LYS A 127 -0.99 -15.63 -8.45
C LYS A 127 -1.87 -16.45 -7.53
N THR A 128 -1.47 -17.71 -7.34
CA THR A 128 -2.07 -18.58 -6.32
C THR A 128 -1.28 -18.45 -5.03
N ARG A 129 -1.90 -18.73 -3.89
CA ARG A 129 -1.18 -18.87 -2.61
C ARG A 129 -0.03 -19.88 -2.65
N ARG A 130 -0.16 -20.94 -3.45
CA ARG A 130 0.84 -22.00 -3.57
C ARG A 130 2.09 -21.61 -4.38
N LYS A 131 2.00 -20.55 -5.21
CA LYS A 131 3.10 -20.08 -6.06
C LYS A 131 3.15 -18.55 -6.06
N PRO A 132 3.53 -17.92 -4.93
CA PRO A 132 3.49 -16.48 -4.79
C PRO A 132 4.55 -15.75 -5.63
N ASP A 133 5.70 -16.40 -5.87
CA ASP A 133 6.87 -15.78 -6.56
C ASP A 133 6.86 -15.95 -8.09
N ALA A 134 5.86 -16.64 -8.64
CA ALA A 134 5.73 -16.90 -10.07
C ALA A 134 4.33 -16.51 -10.57
N PRO A 135 3.98 -15.21 -10.55
CA PRO A 135 2.69 -14.75 -11.03
C PRO A 135 2.54 -15.02 -12.53
N ASP A 136 1.37 -15.52 -12.94
CA ASP A 136 1.03 -15.49 -14.35
C ASP A 136 0.85 -14.04 -14.78
N SER A 137 1.43 -13.70 -15.92
CA SER A 137 1.45 -12.33 -16.42
C SER A 137 0.82 -12.30 -17.81
N LEU A 138 -0.11 -11.37 -18.00
CA LEU A 138 -0.82 -11.10 -19.25
C LEU A 138 -0.52 -9.66 -19.66
N LYS A 139 0.08 -9.49 -20.84
CA LYS A 139 0.43 -8.18 -21.37
C LYS A 139 -0.81 -7.55 -21.99
N LEU A 140 -1.29 -6.46 -21.39
CA LEU A 140 -2.55 -5.82 -21.77
C LEU A 140 -2.52 -5.27 -23.19
N HIS A 141 -1.36 -4.77 -23.64
CA HIS A 141 -1.14 -4.31 -25.02
C HIS A 141 -1.28 -5.43 -26.09
N GLN A 142 -1.32 -6.71 -25.70
CA GLN A 142 -1.56 -7.84 -26.61
C GLN A 142 -3.03 -8.28 -26.64
N CYS A 143 -3.90 -7.64 -25.85
CA CYS A 143 -5.31 -8.01 -25.76
C CYS A 143 -6.03 -7.65 -27.06
N GLN A 144 -6.74 -8.63 -27.63
CA GLN A 144 -7.59 -8.48 -28.80
C GLN A 144 -9.07 -8.47 -28.44
N LYS A 145 -9.43 -9.13 -27.34
CA LYS A 145 -10.81 -9.17 -26.83
C LYS A 145 -10.82 -9.19 -25.31
N LEU A 146 -11.63 -8.32 -24.73
CA LEU A 146 -11.92 -8.24 -23.30
C LEU A 146 -13.45 -8.29 -23.16
N LYS A 147 -13.97 -9.24 -22.37
CA LYS A 147 -15.41 -9.44 -22.22
C LYS A 147 -15.77 -9.63 -20.76
N VAL A 148 -16.85 -9.00 -20.32
CA VAL A 148 -17.60 -9.44 -19.14
C VAL A 148 -18.96 -9.99 -19.53
N ASP A 149 -19.34 -11.07 -18.86
CA ASP A 149 -20.65 -11.72 -18.93
C ASP A 149 -20.98 -12.22 -17.52
N GLN A 150 -22.00 -11.63 -16.88
CA GLN A 150 -22.29 -11.87 -15.46
C GLN A 150 -21.02 -11.64 -14.59
N CYS A 151 -20.61 -12.62 -13.78
CA CYS A 151 -19.41 -12.53 -12.94
C CYS A 151 -18.11 -12.89 -13.68
N GLU A 152 -18.15 -13.23 -14.97
CA GLU A 152 -16.97 -13.73 -15.70
C GLU A 152 -16.31 -12.66 -16.55
N LEU A 153 -15.06 -12.33 -16.22
CA LEU A 153 -14.19 -11.49 -17.05
C LEU A 153 -13.23 -12.38 -17.84
N SER A 154 -13.22 -12.23 -19.16
CA SER A 154 -12.38 -13.00 -20.07
C SER A 154 -11.48 -12.09 -20.92
N LEU A 155 -10.21 -12.45 -21.02
CA LEU A 155 -9.23 -11.81 -21.92
C LEU A 155 -8.75 -12.82 -22.97
N GLU A 156 -8.68 -12.38 -24.22
CA GLU A 156 -8.03 -13.08 -25.33
C GLU A 156 -6.89 -12.23 -25.87
N LEU A 157 -5.68 -12.81 -25.87
CA LEU A 157 -4.46 -12.18 -26.37
C LEU A 157 -4.15 -12.69 -27.79
N GLY A 158 -3.44 -11.91 -28.59
CA GLY A 158 -3.13 -12.24 -30.00
C GLY A 158 -2.33 -13.53 -30.23
N ASN A 159 -1.68 -14.06 -29.19
CA ASN A 159 -1.03 -15.37 -29.20
C ASN A 159 -1.99 -16.54 -28.89
N ARG A 160 -3.31 -16.34 -29.00
CA ARG A 160 -4.38 -17.30 -28.61
C ARG A 160 -4.33 -17.70 -27.12
N LYS A 161 -3.64 -16.95 -26.26
CA LYS A 161 -3.74 -17.11 -24.80
C LYS A 161 -5.08 -16.53 -24.36
N ARG A 162 -5.88 -17.34 -23.67
CA ARG A 162 -7.14 -16.93 -23.06
C ARG A 162 -7.05 -17.11 -21.54
N ALA A 163 -7.58 -16.14 -20.81
CA ALA A 163 -7.77 -16.23 -19.36
C ALA A 163 -9.19 -15.82 -19.02
N THR A 164 -9.81 -16.53 -18.10
CA THR A 164 -11.14 -16.21 -17.56
C THR A 164 -11.08 -16.22 -16.05
N PHE A 165 -11.55 -15.13 -15.46
CA PHE A 165 -11.62 -14.87 -14.03
C PHE A 165 -13.09 -14.70 -13.65
N ILE A 166 -13.49 -15.33 -12.55
CA ILE A 166 -14.83 -15.27 -12.00
C ILE A 166 -14.75 -14.46 -10.71
N PHE A 167 -15.50 -13.38 -10.68
CA PHE A 167 -15.58 -12.43 -9.58
C PHE A 167 -16.65 -12.85 -8.57
N SER A 168 -16.65 -12.18 -7.41
CA SER A 168 -17.63 -12.46 -6.36
C SER A 168 -19.06 -12.08 -6.79
N ASN A 169 -19.18 -11.04 -7.62
CA ASN A 169 -20.43 -10.54 -8.17
C ASN A 169 -20.22 -9.85 -9.53
N GLU A 170 -21.31 -9.59 -10.25
CA GLU A 170 -21.29 -8.97 -11.58
C GLU A 170 -20.81 -7.52 -11.56
N GLN A 171 -21.14 -6.78 -10.50
CA GLN A 171 -20.74 -5.39 -10.33
C GLN A 171 -19.21 -5.25 -10.29
N GLU A 172 -18.55 -6.07 -9.47
CA GLU A 172 -17.08 -6.13 -9.39
C GLU A 172 -16.45 -6.51 -10.73
N ALA A 173 -17.03 -7.48 -11.46
CA ALA A 173 -16.56 -7.82 -12.80
C ALA A 173 -16.65 -6.64 -13.77
N ARG A 174 -17.74 -5.86 -13.72
CA ARG A 174 -17.95 -4.66 -14.55
C ARG A 174 -17.01 -3.51 -14.20
N GLU A 175 -16.72 -3.30 -12.91
CA GLU A 175 -15.71 -2.32 -12.48
C GLU A 175 -14.34 -2.68 -13.05
N TRP A 176 -13.99 -3.97 -12.99
CA TRP A 176 -12.75 -4.48 -13.57
C TRP A 176 -12.71 -4.38 -15.11
N LEU A 177 -13.82 -4.65 -15.79
CA LEU A 177 -13.93 -4.41 -17.23
C LEU A 177 -13.64 -2.95 -17.56
N THR A 178 -14.27 -2.03 -16.81
CA THR A 178 -14.18 -0.59 -17.00
C THR A 178 -12.73 -0.12 -16.82
N GLY A 179 -12.08 -0.48 -15.71
CA GLY A 179 -10.67 -0.15 -15.48
C GLY A 179 -9.74 -0.75 -16.54
N LEU A 180 -9.91 -2.02 -16.91
CA LEU A 180 -9.09 -2.67 -17.93
C LEU A 180 -9.34 -2.14 -19.35
N SER A 181 -10.54 -1.63 -19.64
CA SER A 181 -10.90 -1.13 -20.97
C SER A 181 -10.02 0.03 -21.42
N PHE A 182 -9.47 0.80 -20.47
CA PHE A 182 -8.50 1.87 -20.73
C PHE A 182 -7.09 1.35 -21.04
N LEU A 183 -6.72 0.20 -20.48
CA LEU A 183 -5.35 -0.31 -20.55
C LEU A 183 -5.10 -1.24 -21.74
N VAL A 184 -6.15 -1.66 -22.44
CA VAL A 184 -6.07 -2.52 -23.63
C VAL A 184 -6.10 -1.68 -24.92
N PRO A 185 -5.43 -2.12 -26.02
CA PRO A 185 -5.36 -1.38 -27.28
C PRO A 185 -6.72 -0.94 -27.78
N THR A 186 -6.81 0.22 -28.43
CA THR A 186 -8.07 0.81 -28.93
C THR A 186 -8.82 -0.07 -29.93
N GLU A 187 -8.10 -0.95 -30.62
CA GLU A 187 -8.64 -1.91 -31.61
C GLU A 187 -9.21 -3.17 -30.95
N ALA A 188 -8.90 -3.41 -29.66
CA ALA A 188 -9.42 -4.55 -28.94
C ALA A 188 -10.95 -4.48 -28.83
N LYS A 189 -11.62 -5.62 -29.01
CA LYS A 189 -13.08 -5.74 -28.81
C LYS A 189 -13.38 -5.81 -27.32
N VAL A 190 -13.91 -4.73 -26.75
CA VAL A 190 -14.37 -4.68 -25.34
C VAL A 190 -15.88 -4.88 -25.32
N ILE A 191 -16.36 -5.87 -24.58
CA ILE A 191 -17.77 -6.29 -24.57
C ILE A 191 -18.28 -6.37 -23.12
N ALA A 192 -19.40 -5.72 -22.82
CA ALA A 192 -20.13 -5.82 -21.56
C ALA A 192 -21.51 -6.45 -21.83
N ASN A 193 -21.82 -7.60 -21.25
CA ASN A 193 -23.13 -8.26 -21.34
C ASN A 193 -23.69 -8.36 -22.77
N GLY A 194 -22.82 -8.70 -23.73
CA GLY A 194 -23.18 -8.87 -25.14
C GLY A 194 -23.05 -7.60 -25.99
N GLU A 195 -22.93 -6.42 -25.38
CA GLU A 195 -22.79 -5.16 -26.10
C GLU A 195 -21.32 -4.74 -26.24
N GLN A 196 -20.91 -4.39 -27.45
CA GLN A 196 -19.56 -3.89 -27.69
C GLN A 196 -19.47 -2.41 -27.32
N ILE A 197 -18.50 -2.09 -26.46
CA ILE A 197 -18.13 -0.72 -26.11
C ILE A 197 -17.37 -0.09 -27.29
N ARG A 198 -17.84 1.06 -27.76
CA ARG A 198 -17.29 1.82 -28.90
C ARG A 198 -16.53 3.07 -28.43
N ASN A 199 -15.89 3.78 -29.37
CA ASN A 199 -15.26 5.10 -29.17
C ASN A 199 -14.21 5.20 -28.06
N ARG A 200 -13.59 4.08 -27.62
CA ARG A 200 -12.57 4.08 -26.56
C ARG A 200 -11.34 4.94 -26.86
N HIS A 201 -11.04 5.18 -28.13
CA HIS A 201 -9.93 6.05 -28.56
C HIS A 201 -10.12 7.52 -28.19
N LEU A 202 -11.34 7.94 -27.82
CA LEU A 202 -11.65 9.30 -27.38
C LEU A 202 -11.42 9.51 -25.87
N TYR A 203 -11.22 8.44 -25.10
CA TYR A 203 -11.07 8.57 -23.66
C TYR A 203 -9.75 9.25 -23.30
N ASN A 204 -9.84 10.31 -22.50
CA ASN A 204 -8.72 11.04 -21.96
C ASN A 204 -8.88 11.12 -20.43
N PRO A 205 -7.98 10.54 -19.63
CA PRO A 205 -8.10 10.55 -18.16
C PRO A 205 -8.05 11.97 -17.57
N VAL A 206 -7.52 12.95 -18.29
CA VAL A 206 -7.54 14.36 -17.83
C VAL A 206 -8.92 15.00 -18.03
N MET A 207 -9.72 14.46 -18.95
CA MET A 207 -11.11 14.89 -19.21
C MET A 207 -12.14 14.00 -18.50
N ASP A 208 -11.69 12.99 -17.72
CA ASP A 208 -12.57 12.19 -16.88
C ASP A 208 -12.83 12.91 -15.54
N SER A 209 -13.85 12.47 -14.83
CA SER A 209 -14.09 12.88 -13.44
C SER A 209 -13.36 11.95 -12.47
N TRP A 210 -13.00 12.47 -11.30
CA TRP A 210 -12.64 11.66 -10.15
C TRP A 210 -13.58 12.04 -9.02
N ARG A 211 -14.38 11.08 -8.52
CA ARG A 211 -15.42 11.34 -7.51
C ARG A 211 -16.28 12.57 -7.84
N GLY A 212 -16.79 12.63 -9.07
CA GLY A 212 -17.70 13.70 -9.53
C GLY A 212 -17.04 15.01 -9.98
N LYS A 213 -15.78 15.29 -9.63
CA LYS A 213 -15.07 16.51 -10.09
C LYS A 213 -14.13 16.20 -11.26
N LEU A 214 -14.21 17.00 -12.33
CA LEU A 214 -13.37 16.87 -13.52
C LEU A 214 -11.88 16.94 -13.14
N VAL A 215 -11.06 16.04 -13.70
CA VAL A 215 -9.62 16.00 -13.40
C VAL A 215 -8.91 17.26 -13.91
N ALA A 216 -9.39 17.86 -15.00
CA ALA A 216 -8.87 19.12 -15.50
C ALA A 216 -9.00 20.25 -14.47
N ASP A 217 -10.08 20.27 -13.68
CA ASP A 217 -10.41 21.33 -12.72
C ASP A 217 -9.73 21.14 -11.35
N ARG A 218 -8.81 20.17 -11.26
CA ARG A 218 -8.12 19.83 -10.01
C ARG A 218 -6.78 20.54 -9.93
N LYS A 219 -6.47 21.02 -8.72
CA LYS A 219 -5.16 21.62 -8.38
C LYS A 219 -4.03 20.68 -8.83
N ARG A 220 -3.02 21.26 -9.46
CA ARG A 220 -1.85 20.54 -9.99
C ARG A 220 -0.57 21.15 -9.44
N VAL A 221 0.37 20.30 -9.05
CA VAL A 221 1.76 20.68 -8.77
C VAL A 221 2.67 20.06 -9.84
N ASN A 222 3.38 20.90 -10.57
CA ASN A 222 4.16 20.54 -11.75
C ASN A 222 3.34 19.66 -12.72
N GLN A 223 3.72 18.40 -12.93
CA GLN A 223 3.02 17.45 -13.79
C GLN A 223 1.96 16.60 -13.08
N TYR A 224 1.81 16.72 -11.76
CA TYR A 224 0.96 15.85 -10.93
C TYR A 224 -0.37 16.52 -10.57
N VAL A 225 -1.46 15.99 -11.13
CA VAL A 225 -2.84 16.42 -10.81
C VAL A 225 -3.28 15.74 -9.52
N LEU A 226 -3.75 16.51 -8.54
CA LEU A 226 -4.11 15.99 -7.22
C LEU A 226 -5.57 15.52 -7.20
N LEU A 227 -5.77 14.19 -7.15
CA LEU A 227 -7.09 13.56 -7.25
C LEU A 227 -7.86 13.52 -5.92
N GLY A 228 -7.18 13.30 -4.79
CA GLY A 228 -7.86 13.27 -3.49
C GLY A 228 -6.95 12.79 -2.36
N GLY A 229 -7.38 12.97 -1.11
CA GLY A 229 -6.67 12.46 0.06
C GLY A 229 -6.65 10.94 0.11
N ILE A 230 -5.49 10.35 0.38
CA ILE A 230 -5.33 8.90 0.62
C ILE A 230 -4.78 8.61 2.03
N GLY A 231 -4.50 9.65 2.81
CA GLY A 231 -4.09 9.54 4.20
C GLY A 231 -3.65 10.88 4.80
N LYS A 232 -3.68 10.95 6.12
CA LYS A 232 -3.06 12.01 6.94
C LYS A 232 -1.91 11.35 7.71
N GLY A 233 -0.67 11.79 7.47
CA GLY A 233 0.49 11.35 8.23
C GLY A 233 0.79 12.32 9.38
N ALA A 234 1.67 11.92 10.31
CA ALA A 234 2.09 12.75 11.44
C ALA A 234 2.67 14.13 11.03
N PHE A 235 3.16 14.25 9.79
CA PHE A 235 3.84 15.43 9.27
C PHE A 235 3.09 16.14 8.13
N GLY A 236 1.88 15.68 7.76
CA GLY A 236 1.09 16.34 6.72
C GLY A 236 0.15 15.45 5.91
N LYS A 237 -0.43 16.03 4.86
CA LYS A 237 -1.46 15.41 4.02
C LYS A 237 -0.83 14.59 2.89
N VAL A 238 -1.40 13.43 2.59
CA VAL A 238 -1.01 12.59 1.44
C VAL A 238 -2.15 12.54 0.44
N LYS A 239 -1.86 12.94 -0.80
CA LYS A 239 -2.84 12.93 -1.90
C LYS A 239 -2.46 11.91 -2.97
N LEU A 240 -3.46 11.28 -3.58
CA LEU A 240 -3.28 10.54 -4.84
C LEU A 240 -3.02 11.55 -5.95
N GLY A 241 -1.95 11.35 -6.71
CA GLY A 241 -1.58 12.18 -7.85
C GLY A 241 -1.62 11.40 -9.16
N LEU A 242 -2.22 11.95 -10.20
CA LEU A 242 -2.11 11.45 -11.57
C LEU A 242 -1.08 12.28 -12.35
N SER A 243 -0.05 11.63 -12.85
CA SER A 243 0.96 12.27 -13.69
C SER A 243 0.44 12.49 -15.11
N LYS A 244 0.50 13.72 -15.61
CA LYS A 244 0.10 14.04 -16.99
C LYS A 244 1.09 13.53 -18.03
N GLU A 245 2.32 13.22 -17.66
CA GLU A 245 3.39 12.79 -18.57
C GLU A 245 3.30 11.30 -18.88
N ASP A 246 3.31 10.45 -17.84
CA ASP A 246 3.34 9.00 -17.99
C ASP A 246 2.01 8.30 -17.63
N LYS A 247 0.99 9.09 -17.24
CA LYS A 247 -0.37 8.63 -16.91
C LYS A 247 -0.43 7.65 -15.74
N LYS A 248 0.58 7.65 -14.86
CA LYS A 248 0.63 6.80 -13.67
C LYS A 248 0.14 7.51 -12.42
N PHE A 249 -0.25 6.70 -11.44
CA PHE A 249 -0.62 7.14 -10.10
C PHE A 249 0.60 7.19 -9.19
N TYR A 250 0.65 8.24 -8.38
CA TYR A 250 1.68 8.51 -7.38
C TYR A 250 1.03 8.90 -6.05
N ALA A 251 1.76 8.72 -4.95
CA ALA A 251 1.42 9.35 -3.68
C ALA A 251 2.20 10.66 -3.55
N VAL A 252 1.49 11.75 -3.28
CA VAL A 252 2.03 13.11 -3.13
C VAL A 252 1.90 13.51 -1.66
N LYS A 253 2.99 13.40 -0.92
CA LYS A 253 3.08 13.76 0.51
C LYS A 253 3.54 15.20 0.64
N ILE A 254 2.72 16.04 1.26
CA ILE A 254 2.98 17.47 1.46
C ILE A 254 3.31 17.68 2.93
N ILE A 255 4.53 18.17 3.21
CA ILE A 255 5.04 18.38 4.56
C ILE A 255 5.34 19.86 4.73
N GLN A 256 4.77 20.47 5.78
CA GLN A 256 5.11 21.83 6.15
C GLN A 256 6.45 21.83 6.88
N GLN A 257 7.33 22.74 6.48
CA GLN A 257 8.63 22.88 7.13
C GLN A 257 8.54 23.96 8.20
N ALA A 258 9.01 23.65 9.41
CA ALA A 258 9.20 24.66 10.44
C ALA A 258 10.51 25.41 10.19
N GLN A 259 10.42 26.53 9.46
CA GLN A 259 11.44 27.60 9.40
C GLN A 259 12.87 27.11 9.11
N ARG A 260 13.09 26.31 8.06
CA ARG A 260 14.44 26.04 7.54
C ARG A 260 14.74 26.97 6.38
N HIS A 261 14.97 28.24 6.70
CA HIS A 261 15.61 29.16 5.75
C HIS A 261 16.85 28.45 5.19
N HIS A 262 16.87 28.17 3.87
CA HIS A 262 17.89 27.41 3.12
C HIS A 262 17.71 25.89 2.91
N PHE A 263 16.56 25.27 3.20
CA PHE A 263 16.36 23.82 2.96
C PHE A 263 16.71 23.36 1.54
N SER A 264 16.26 24.10 0.52
CA SER A 264 16.56 23.76 -0.88
C SER A 264 18.00 24.08 -1.31
N ARG A 265 18.70 24.97 -0.58
CA ARG A 265 20.04 25.47 -0.94
C ARG A 265 21.16 24.75 -0.22
N ASP A 266 20.86 24.08 0.89
CA ASP A 266 21.83 23.28 1.64
C ASP A 266 22.29 22.07 0.82
N ARG A 267 23.59 22.00 0.52
CA ARG A 267 24.18 20.94 -0.30
C ARG A 267 23.96 19.56 0.33
N ILE A 268 24.10 19.44 1.64
CA ILE A 268 23.90 18.18 2.37
C ILE A 268 22.45 17.72 2.21
N THR A 269 21.49 18.61 2.43
CA THR A 269 20.07 18.33 2.20
C THR A 269 19.81 17.88 0.76
N ARG A 270 20.35 18.57 -0.26
CA ARG A 270 20.19 18.13 -1.66
C ARG A 270 20.82 16.76 -1.91
N GLU A 271 21.95 16.46 -1.29
CA GLU A 271 22.61 15.16 -1.40
C GLU A 271 21.80 14.04 -0.74
N GLU A 272 21.22 14.27 0.45
CA GLU A 272 20.25 13.35 1.09
C GLU A 272 19.10 13.00 0.13
N HIS A 273 18.49 14.02 -0.50
CA HIS A 273 17.40 13.82 -1.45
C HIS A 273 17.84 13.16 -2.76
N ALA A 274 19.08 13.39 -3.20
CA ALA A 274 19.66 12.69 -4.35
C ALA A 274 19.84 11.19 -4.05
N ILE A 275 20.33 10.84 -2.86
CA ILE A 275 20.41 9.45 -2.38
C ILE A 275 19.01 8.83 -2.34
N LEU A 276 18.03 9.51 -1.73
CA LEU A 276 16.64 9.06 -1.63
C LEU A 276 16.06 8.71 -3.01
N LYS A 277 16.21 9.61 -3.99
CA LYS A 277 15.73 9.39 -5.36
C LYS A 277 16.43 8.22 -6.06
N LYS A 278 17.63 7.84 -5.60
CA LYS A 278 18.42 6.72 -6.12
C LYS A 278 18.23 5.39 -5.37
N LEU A 279 17.55 5.38 -4.23
CA LEU A 279 17.17 4.12 -3.58
C LEU A 279 16.27 3.32 -4.54
N ARG A 280 16.71 2.10 -4.84
CA ARG A 280 16.06 1.17 -5.78
C ARG A 280 16.14 -0.24 -5.20
N HIS A 281 15.07 -0.64 -4.54
CA HIS A 281 14.94 -1.96 -3.93
C HIS A 281 13.46 -2.40 -3.93
N PRO A 282 13.14 -3.69 -4.15
CA PRO A 282 11.74 -4.17 -4.19
C PRO A 282 10.94 -3.89 -2.91
N ASN A 283 11.61 -3.76 -1.76
CA ASN A 283 11.00 -3.55 -0.45
C ASN A 283 11.23 -2.12 0.10
N ILE A 284 11.55 -1.15 -0.74
CA ILE A 284 11.63 0.27 -0.37
C ILE A 284 10.73 1.08 -1.29
N VAL A 285 9.93 1.97 -0.70
CA VAL A 285 9.08 2.89 -1.45
C VAL A 285 9.93 3.81 -2.31
N ARG A 286 9.70 3.76 -3.62
CA ARG A 286 10.44 4.52 -4.61
C ARG A 286 10.10 5.99 -4.53
N HIS A 287 11.08 6.82 -4.14
CA HIS A 287 11.01 8.27 -4.33
C HIS A 287 11.21 8.62 -5.81
N HIS A 288 10.24 9.35 -6.36
CA HIS A 288 10.24 9.81 -7.74
C HIS A 288 10.77 11.24 -7.85
N ASP A 289 10.12 12.16 -7.14
CA ASP A 289 10.48 13.58 -7.15
C ASP A 289 10.35 14.20 -5.76
N VAL A 290 11.07 15.31 -5.59
CA VAL A 290 11.04 16.15 -4.41
C VAL A 290 10.89 17.58 -4.92
N LEU A 291 9.81 18.23 -4.52
CA LEU A 291 9.51 19.61 -4.89
C LEU A 291 9.57 20.47 -3.63
N TYR A 292 10.04 21.70 -3.77
CA TYR A 292 10.03 22.69 -2.69
C TYR A 292 9.19 23.89 -3.13
N ASP A 293 8.19 24.16 -2.31
CA ASP A 293 7.32 25.32 -2.38
C ASP A 293 7.92 26.42 -1.49
N GLU A 294 8.69 27.31 -2.12
CA GLU A 294 9.38 28.41 -1.42
C GLU A 294 8.41 29.42 -0.81
N GLU A 295 7.22 29.57 -1.39
CA GLU A 295 6.24 30.57 -0.97
C GLU A 295 5.54 30.16 0.33
N ASN A 296 5.25 28.86 0.47
CA ASN A 296 4.55 28.34 1.65
C ASN A 296 5.45 27.53 2.61
N ASP A 297 6.76 27.50 2.35
CA ASP A 297 7.76 26.68 3.06
C ASP A 297 7.34 25.21 3.20
N ARG A 298 7.02 24.56 2.06
CA ARG A 298 6.59 23.15 2.04
C ARG A 298 7.47 22.28 1.18
N VAL A 299 7.68 21.05 1.64
CA VAL A 299 8.36 20.00 0.88
C VAL A 299 7.32 19.00 0.40
N ILE A 300 7.35 18.71 -0.89
CA ILE A 300 6.41 17.80 -1.55
C ILE A 300 7.20 16.59 -2.05
N TYR A 301 6.95 15.44 -1.44
CA TYR A 301 7.50 14.18 -1.88
C TYR A 301 6.53 13.48 -2.81
N VAL A 302 6.99 13.19 -4.02
CA VAL A 302 6.26 12.34 -4.96
C VAL A 302 6.89 10.95 -4.93
N VAL A 303 6.13 9.97 -4.47
CA VAL A 303 6.57 8.58 -4.30
C VAL A 303 5.64 7.62 -5.04
N GLU A 304 6.11 6.39 -5.26
CA GLU A 304 5.25 5.36 -5.85
C GLU A 304 3.96 5.17 -5.04
N TYR A 305 2.85 4.98 -5.75
CA TYR A 305 1.57 4.72 -5.12
C TYR A 305 1.48 3.27 -4.62
N MET A 306 1.23 3.11 -3.32
CA MET A 306 1.08 1.81 -2.66
C MET A 306 -0.41 1.49 -2.53
N SER A 307 -0.94 0.81 -3.54
CA SER A 307 -2.38 0.66 -3.77
C SER A 307 -3.18 -0.08 -2.70
N ARG A 308 -2.51 -0.74 -1.75
CA ARG A 308 -3.16 -1.44 -0.63
C ARG A 308 -2.93 -0.75 0.72
N GLY A 309 -2.40 0.48 0.71
CA GLY A 309 -2.25 1.30 1.91
C GLY A 309 -1.26 0.74 2.93
N VAL A 310 -1.45 1.15 4.18
CA VAL A 310 -0.65 0.71 5.34
C VAL A 310 -0.93 -0.76 5.67
N VAL A 311 0.07 -1.46 6.18
CA VAL A 311 -0.10 -2.85 6.63
C VAL A 311 -1.02 -2.92 7.85
N LEU A 312 -0.89 -1.97 8.78
CA LEU A 312 -1.68 -1.85 10.00
C LEU A 312 -1.53 -0.42 10.54
N ASP A 313 -2.64 0.19 10.98
CA ASP A 313 -2.63 1.51 11.64
C ASP A 313 -2.21 1.34 13.11
N SER A 314 -1.21 2.10 13.57
CA SER A 314 -0.74 2.06 14.96
C SER A 314 -0.96 3.34 15.77
N LYS A 315 -1.89 4.21 15.31
CA LYS A 315 -2.33 5.40 16.07
C LYS A 315 -2.78 5.07 17.48
N LYS A 316 -3.44 3.91 17.66
CA LYS A 316 -3.75 3.36 18.99
C LYS A 316 -2.62 2.43 19.41
N LEU A 317 -2.07 2.63 20.60
CA LEU A 317 -1.03 1.74 21.12
C LEU A 317 -1.54 0.33 21.44
N GLU A 318 -2.86 0.16 21.60
CA GLU A 318 -3.52 -1.11 21.89
C GLU A 318 -4.89 -1.21 21.22
N GLY A 319 -5.42 -2.44 21.14
CA GLY A 319 -6.77 -2.73 20.65
C GLY A 319 -6.87 -2.93 19.13
N SER A 320 -5.74 -2.95 18.42
CA SER A 320 -5.70 -3.31 17.01
C SER A 320 -5.95 -4.81 16.83
N LYS A 321 -6.56 -5.19 15.70
CA LYS A 321 -6.82 -6.62 15.40
C LYS A 321 -5.47 -7.35 15.18
N PRO A 322 -5.17 -8.40 15.97
CA PRO A 322 -3.97 -9.20 15.78
C PRO A 322 -3.89 -9.83 14.37
N MET A 323 -2.68 -9.90 13.81
CA MET A 323 -2.38 -10.60 12.58
C MET A 323 -1.83 -11.99 12.87
N SER A 324 -2.07 -12.94 11.96
CA SER A 324 -1.50 -14.28 12.10
C SER A 324 0.03 -14.26 12.00
N GLU A 325 0.70 -15.10 12.81
CA GLU A 325 2.16 -15.18 12.84
C GLU A 325 2.77 -15.41 11.45
N ASN A 326 2.14 -16.23 10.61
CA ASN A 326 2.63 -16.44 9.24
C ASN A 326 2.57 -15.17 8.38
N SER A 327 1.49 -14.39 8.48
CA SER A 327 1.38 -13.12 7.76
C SER A 327 2.45 -12.13 8.23
N VAL A 328 2.66 -12.06 9.56
CA VAL A 328 3.70 -11.22 10.14
C VAL A 328 5.10 -11.66 9.73
N ARG A 329 5.36 -12.97 9.63
CA ARG A 329 6.62 -13.52 9.11
C ARG A 329 6.91 -13.08 7.68
N GLU A 330 5.90 -13.13 6.80
CA GLU A 330 6.03 -12.69 5.40
C GLU A 330 6.35 -11.19 5.32
N ILE A 331 5.63 -10.36 6.07
CA ILE A 331 5.85 -8.91 6.16
C ILE A 331 7.26 -8.62 6.70
N SER A 332 7.65 -9.28 7.78
CA SER A 332 8.95 -9.10 8.42
C SER A 332 10.10 -9.49 7.50
N ARG A 333 9.92 -10.53 6.68
CA ARG A 333 10.90 -10.93 5.67
C ARG A 333 11.14 -9.81 4.64
N ASP A 334 10.06 -9.17 4.19
CA ASP A 334 10.13 -8.03 3.29
C ASP A 334 10.86 -6.83 3.93
N VAL A 335 10.61 -6.54 5.21
CA VAL A 335 11.32 -5.47 5.93
C VAL A 335 12.80 -5.80 6.14
N VAL A 336 13.15 -7.06 6.46
CA VAL A 336 14.54 -7.51 6.58
C VAL A 336 15.30 -7.33 5.26
N TYR A 337 14.66 -7.61 4.11
CA TYR A 337 15.29 -7.31 2.80
C TYR A 337 15.61 -5.82 2.65
N ALA A 338 14.69 -4.95 3.06
CA ALA A 338 14.89 -3.50 3.01
C ALA A 338 16.03 -3.06 3.94
N LEU A 339 16.08 -3.56 5.18
CA LEU A 339 17.11 -3.21 6.15
C LEU A 339 18.52 -3.63 5.72
N GLU A 340 18.68 -4.84 5.16
CA GLU A 340 19.99 -5.27 4.68
C GLU A 340 20.44 -4.41 3.48
N TYR A 341 19.49 -3.95 2.65
CA TYR A 341 19.79 -2.98 1.61
C TYR A 341 20.23 -1.64 2.17
N LEU A 342 19.48 -1.05 3.11
CA LEU A 342 19.81 0.24 3.72
C LEU A 342 21.15 0.21 4.44
N GLN A 343 21.43 -0.86 5.20
CA GLN A 343 22.71 -1.03 5.88
C GLN A 343 23.89 -1.03 4.89
N LYS A 344 23.73 -1.65 3.72
CA LYS A 344 24.76 -1.62 2.65
C LYS A 344 24.89 -0.25 1.96
N GLN A 345 23.88 0.62 2.07
CA GLN A 345 23.96 2.03 1.65
C GLN A 345 24.41 2.96 2.78
N ASN A 346 24.74 2.42 3.95
CA ASN A 346 25.04 3.15 5.18
C ASN A 346 23.93 4.14 5.58
N ILE A 347 22.68 3.68 5.54
CA ILE A 347 21.47 4.42 5.94
C ILE A 347 20.80 3.69 7.10
N VAL A 348 20.38 4.45 8.11
CA VAL A 348 19.51 3.98 9.21
C VAL A 348 18.16 4.67 9.07
N HIS A 349 17.07 3.91 9.19
CA HIS A 349 15.71 4.40 8.95
C HIS A 349 15.18 5.25 10.11
N ARG A 350 15.36 4.80 11.36
CA ARG A 350 14.99 5.46 12.62
C ARG A 350 13.49 5.62 12.93
N ASP A 351 12.59 5.32 11.99
CA ASP A 351 11.14 5.34 12.24
C ASP A 351 10.44 4.10 11.68
N ILE A 352 10.87 2.90 12.08
CA ILE A 352 10.22 1.65 11.65
C ILE A 352 9.03 1.37 12.56
N LYS A 353 7.84 1.36 11.97
CA LYS A 353 6.56 1.08 12.65
C LYS A 353 5.52 0.60 11.64
N PRO A 354 4.40 0.01 12.07
CA PRO A 354 3.37 -0.49 11.17
C PRO A 354 2.88 0.54 10.12
N ASP A 355 2.74 1.81 10.50
CA ASP A 355 2.26 2.89 9.62
C ASP A 355 3.22 3.19 8.46
N ASN A 356 4.52 2.93 8.64
CA ASN A 356 5.55 3.14 7.62
C ASN A 356 5.79 1.89 6.75
N LEU A 357 5.04 0.82 6.97
CA LEU A 357 5.01 -0.37 6.13
C LEU A 357 3.83 -0.30 5.17
N LEU A 358 4.10 -0.07 3.89
CA LEU A 358 3.07 0.06 2.86
C LEU A 358 3.01 -1.18 1.97
N ARG A 359 1.80 -1.52 1.51
CA ARG A 359 1.55 -2.72 0.71
C ARG A 359 1.21 -2.36 -0.74
N ALA A 360 1.92 -2.99 -1.67
CA ALA A 360 1.66 -2.86 -3.10
C ALA A 360 0.56 -3.83 -3.55
N GLY A 361 0.00 -3.63 -4.75
CA GLY A 361 -1.05 -4.49 -5.32
C GLY A 361 -0.69 -5.98 -5.40
N ASP A 362 0.59 -6.32 -5.59
CA ASP A 362 1.08 -7.69 -5.57
C ASP A 362 1.20 -8.29 -4.16
N GLY A 363 0.93 -7.50 -3.12
CA GLY A 363 1.04 -7.87 -1.70
C GLY A 363 2.43 -7.67 -1.09
N THR A 364 3.44 -7.29 -1.87
CA THR A 364 4.79 -6.97 -1.39
C THR A 364 4.71 -5.80 -0.41
N VAL A 365 5.40 -5.91 0.72
CA VAL A 365 5.54 -4.82 1.68
C VAL A 365 6.81 -4.03 1.39
N LYS A 366 6.69 -2.70 1.44
CA LYS A 366 7.79 -1.77 1.27
C LYS A 366 7.89 -0.82 2.46
N LEU A 367 9.11 -0.59 2.90
CA LEU A 367 9.43 0.42 3.91
C LEU A 367 9.35 1.82 3.27
N SER A 368 8.71 2.75 3.97
CA SER A 368 8.45 4.12 3.54
C SER A 368 8.82 5.12 4.62
N ASP A 369 8.80 6.40 4.26
CA ASP A 369 9.03 7.55 5.16
C ASP A 369 10.43 7.66 5.77
N PHE A 370 11.34 8.23 4.97
CA PHE A 370 12.73 8.47 5.36
C PHE A 370 12.97 9.85 6.01
N GLY A 371 11.91 10.48 6.56
CA GLY A 371 12.01 11.82 7.16
C GLY A 371 13.01 11.92 8.31
N GLU A 372 13.12 10.84 9.10
CA GLU A 372 14.02 10.73 10.26
C GLU A 372 15.33 9.98 9.94
N ALA A 373 15.52 9.57 8.69
CA ALA A 373 16.63 8.72 8.30
C ALA A 373 17.99 9.43 8.45
N LYS A 374 19.01 8.65 8.79
CA LYS A 374 20.40 9.10 8.94
C LYS A 374 21.29 8.52 7.86
N TYR A 375 22.09 9.38 7.22
CA TYR A 375 22.93 9.05 6.06
C TYR A 375 24.41 9.17 6.46
N TYR A 376 25.04 8.04 6.79
CA TYR A 376 26.40 8.03 7.34
C TYR A 376 27.51 8.47 6.37
N HIS A 377 27.23 8.47 5.07
CA HIS A 377 28.14 9.00 4.06
C HIS A 377 28.24 10.54 4.09
N LEU A 378 27.25 11.22 4.68
CA LEU A 378 27.11 12.68 4.64
C LEU A 378 27.51 13.29 5.99
N ARG A 379 28.75 13.08 6.44
CA ARG A 379 29.24 13.67 7.69
C ARG A 379 29.67 15.12 7.47
N SER A 380 28.82 16.09 7.85
CA SER A 380 29.30 17.46 8.21
C SER A 380 28.28 18.40 8.88
N ARG A 381 27.10 17.98 9.33
CA ARG A 381 26.28 18.84 10.19
C ARG A 381 26.45 18.48 11.66
N ASP A 382 26.39 19.51 12.48
CA ASP A 382 26.20 19.43 13.93
C ASP A 382 24.91 18.62 14.16
N ASP A 383 25.06 17.29 14.28
CA ASP A 383 23.99 16.27 14.25
C ASP A 383 22.99 16.44 15.41
N ARG A 384 23.30 17.36 16.34
CA ARG A 384 22.55 17.64 17.58
C ARG A 384 21.06 17.92 17.36
N GLY A 385 20.67 18.49 16.21
CA GLY A 385 19.28 18.79 15.88
C GLY A 385 18.44 17.59 15.38
N LYS A 386 19.07 16.58 14.77
CA LYS A 386 18.42 15.31 14.38
C LYS A 386 18.50 14.26 15.50
N ASN A 387 19.10 14.60 16.63
CA ASN A 387 19.33 13.67 17.74
C ASN A 387 18.18 13.64 18.76
N LEU A 388 17.15 14.49 18.67
CA LEU A 388 15.93 14.29 19.48
C LEU A 388 15.33 12.92 19.16
N ALA A 389 14.74 12.26 20.17
CA ALA A 389 14.09 10.95 20.05
C ALA A 389 13.09 10.97 18.86
N PRO A 390 13.45 10.42 17.70
CA PRO A 390 12.63 10.50 16.50
C PRO A 390 11.54 9.42 16.54
N GLY A 391 10.45 9.65 15.82
CA GLY A 391 9.46 8.61 15.57
C GLY A 391 8.41 8.44 16.67
N THR A 392 7.63 7.37 16.55
CA THR A 392 6.50 7.11 17.45
C THR A 392 6.99 6.46 18.75
N PRO A 393 6.71 7.04 19.94
CA PRO A 393 7.35 6.66 21.22
C PRO A 393 7.42 5.15 21.52
N ALA A 394 6.35 4.41 21.26
CA ALA A 394 6.26 2.99 21.57
C ALA A 394 7.18 2.07 20.72
N PHE A 395 7.80 2.60 19.66
CA PHE A 395 8.69 1.85 18.76
C PHE A 395 10.16 2.31 18.87
N ILE A 396 10.44 3.29 19.72
CA ILE A 396 11.77 3.86 19.92
C ILE A 396 12.63 2.91 20.77
N ALA A 397 13.90 2.78 20.43
CA ALA A 397 14.85 1.94 21.16
C ALA A 397 15.30 2.58 22.49
N PRO A 398 15.62 1.81 23.54
CA PRO A 398 15.96 2.36 24.86
C PRO A 398 17.10 3.37 24.86
N GLU A 399 18.12 3.13 24.03
CA GLU A 399 19.28 4.02 23.86
C GLU A 399 18.93 5.36 23.21
N MET A 400 17.72 5.51 22.66
CA MET A 400 17.21 6.76 22.07
C MET A 400 16.26 7.50 23.03
N CYS A 401 15.93 6.92 24.18
CA CYS A 401 15.03 7.49 25.19
C CYS A 401 15.74 8.34 26.25
N THR A 402 17.08 8.37 26.27
CA THR A 402 17.87 9.07 27.30
C THR A 402 18.53 10.35 26.76
N ALA A 403 18.86 11.29 27.64
CA ALA A 403 19.55 12.54 27.25
C ALA A 403 20.97 12.29 26.69
N GLU A 404 21.60 11.16 27.04
CA GLU A 404 22.92 10.75 26.53
C GLU A 404 22.87 10.11 25.13
N ALA A 405 21.66 9.81 24.62
CA ALA A 405 21.40 9.25 23.28
C ALA A 405 22.02 10.06 22.14
N LEU A 406 22.28 11.35 22.37
CA LEU A 406 22.72 12.31 21.35
C LEU A 406 24.17 12.11 20.87
N MET A 407 24.90 11.11 21.39
CA MET A 407 26.32 10.85 21.09
C MET A 407 26.63 9.45 20.53
N GLY A 408 25.60 8.66 20.18
CA GLY A 408 25.72 7.26 19.77
C GLY A 408 26.63 6.98 18.55
N ARG A 409 27.23 5.77 18.51
CA ARG A 409 28.05 5.28 17.38
C ARG A 409 27.18 4.62 16.30
N PRO A 410 27.66 4.50 15.04
CA PRO A 410 26.88 3.88 13.96
C PRO A 410 26.31 2.48 14.25
N VAL A 411 27.05 1.68 15.04
CA VAL A 411 26.61 0.32 15.41
C VAL A 411 25.36 0.35 16.29
N GLU A 412 25.24 1.36 17.16
CA GLU A 412 24.09 1.55 18.06
C GLU A 412 22.86 2.03 17.26
N ASP A 413 23.05 2.88 16.24
CA ASP A 413 21.95 3.32 15.37
C ASP A 413 21.36 2.18 14.52
N TYR A 414 22.19 1.29 13.94
CA TYR A 414 21.64 0.13 13.21
C TYR A 414 20.89 -0.82 14.15
N SER A 415 21.31 -0.94 15.41
CA SER A 415 20.58 -1.76 16.40
C SER A 415 19.24 -1.14 16.78
N ALA A 416 19.07 0.18 16.70
CA ALA A 416 17.78 0.83 16.94
C ALA A 416 16.72 0.38 15.92
N ASP A 417 17.06 0.30 14.63
CA ASP A 417 16.16 -0.23 13.60
C ASP A 417 15.75 -1.70 13.88
N ILE A 418 16.63 -2.49 14.51
CA ILE A 418 16.32 -3.86 14.93
C ILE A 418 15.29 -3.87 16.06
N TRP A 419 15.44 -2.98 17.05
CA TRP A 419 14.45 -2.83 18.11
C TRP A 419 13.09 -2.41 17.55
N SER A 420 13.07 -1.38 16.71
CA SER A 420 11.84 -0.86 16.11
C SER A 420 11.13 -1.92 15.26
N LEU A 421 11.87 -2.75 14.51
CA LEU A 421 11.29 -3.92 13.84
C LEU A 421 10.73 -4.95 14.85
N GLY A 422 11.42 -5.21 15.96
CA GLY A 422 10.94 -6.11 17.00
C GLY A 422 9.62 -5.63 17.62
N ALA A 423 9.53 -4.33 17.94
CA ALA A 423 8.32 -3.71 18.46
C ALA A 423 7.18 -3.73 17.41
N THR A 424 7.52 -3.52 16.13
CA THR A 424 6.58 -3.62 15.00
C THR A 424 6.02 -5.04 14.84
N ILE A 425 6.89 -6.07 14.93
CA ILE A 425 6.47 -7.48 14.88
C ILE A 425 5.56 -7.81 16.06
N PHE A 426 5.96 -7.39 17.27
CA PHE A 426 5.15 -7.59 18.48
C PHE A 426 3.77 -6.95 18.31
N TYR A 427 3.72 -5.70 17.87
CA TYR A 427 2.47 -4.96 17.64
C TYR A 427 1.55 -5.67 16.64
N MET A 428 2.08 -6.09 15.48
CA MET A 428 1.26 -6.78 14.49
C MET A 428 0.70 -8.12 14.99
N VAL A 429 1.47 -8.86 15.81
CA VAL A 429 1.03 -10.18 16.31
C VAL A 429 0.09 -10.07 17.50
N TYR A 430 0.23 -9.06 18.35
CA TYR A 430 -0.58 -8.94 19.57
C TYR A 430 -1.66 -7.85 19.51
N GLY A 431 -1.63 -6.98 18.50
CA GLY A 431 -2.55 -5.84 18.42
C GLY A 431 -2.27 -4.74 19.45
N ARG A 432 -1.11 -4.79 20.11
CA ARG A 432 -0.65 -3.84 21.13
C ARG A 432 0.86 -3.70 21.13
N ALA A 433 1.37 -2.53 21.49
CA ALA A 433 2.80 -2.29 21.63
C ALA A 433 3.40 -3.11 22.80
N PRO A 434 4.71 -3.42 22.77
CA PRO A 434 5.37 -4.18 23.83
C PRO A 434 5.42 -3.44 25.17
N PHE A 435 5.46 -2.10 25.12
CA PHE A 435 5.46 -1.21 26.29
C PHE A 435 4.41 -0.13 26.03
N VAL A 436 3.51 0.06 26.99
CA VAL A 436 2.39 1.02 26.90
C VAL A 436 2.27 1.72 28.23
N ALA A 437 2.10 3.03 28.20
CA ALA A 437 1.82 3.85 29.37
C ALA A 437 1.00 5.08 28.94
N GLU A 438 0.57 5.88 29.92
CA GLU A 438 -0.34 7.01 29.68
C GLU A 438 0.35 8.22 29.05
N SER A 439 1.63 8.44 29.35
CA SER A 439 2.42 9.54 28.79
C SER A 439 3.65 9.05 28.02
N VAL A 440 4.18 9.91 27.15
CA VAL A 440 5.40 9.63 26.38
C VAL A 440 6.60 9.36 27.30
N LEU A 441 6.71 10.10 28.40
CA LEU A 441 7.79 9.92 29.37
C LEU A 441 7.67 8.57 30.10
N ASP A 442 6.46 8.18 30.46
CA ASP A 442 6.22 6.87 31.09
C ASP A 442 6.48 5.72 30.11
N ILE A 443 6.15 5.89 28.82
CA ILE A 443 6.49 4.93 27.77
C ILE A 443 8.02 4.77 27.69
N TYR A 444 8.77 5.88 27.70
CA TYR A 444 10.23 5.84 27.70
C TYR A 444 10.80 5.17 28.95
N GLU A 445 10.19 5.42 30.11
CA GLU A 445 10.55 4.74 31.36
C GLU A 445 10.29 3.23 31.28
N ALA A 446 9.13 2.80 30.77
CA ALA A 446 8.81 1.39 30.57
C ALA A 446 9.79 0.72 29.59
N ILE A 447 10.04 1.36 28.44
CA ILE A 447 11.02 0.91 27.43
C ILE A 447 12.41 0.73 28.03
N THR A 448 12.83 1.56 28.98
CA THR A 448 14.16 1.51 29.59
C THR A 448 14.23 0.59 30.82
N LYS A 449 13.15 0.44 31.60
CA LYS A 449 13.19 -0.25 32.91
C LYS A 449 12.42 -1.58 32.96
N GLU A 450 11.30 -1.71 32.28
CA GLU A 450 10.42 -2.88 32.41
C GLU A 450 10.88 -4.09 31.59
N SER A 451 10.62 -5.30 32.09
CA SER A 451 10.90 -6.53 31.34
C SER A 451 9.82 -6.79 30.28
N LEU A 452 10.22 -7.33 29.12
CA LEU A 452 9.28 -7.70 28.07
C LEU A 452 8.31 -8.79 28.56
N GLN A 453 7.01 -8.53 28.41
CA GLN A 453 5.95 -9.47 28.74
C GLN A 453 5.25 -9.97 27.48
N PHE A 454 5.05 -11.28 27.37
CA PHE A 454 4.29 -11.88 26.27
C PHE A 454 2.84 -12.12 26.69
N PRO A 455 1.85 -11.52 26.00
CA PRO A 455 0.43 -11.82 26.25
C PRO A 455 0.12 -13.30 26.06
N SER A 456 -0.87 -13.80 26.82
CA SER A 456 -1.32 -15.19 26.74
C SER A 456 -2.10 -15.51 25.45
N SER A 457 -2.60 -14.48 24.78
CA SER A 457 -3.34 -14.58 23.51
C SER A 457 -2.97 -13.43 22.56
N PRO A 458 -2.79 -13.69 21.25
CA PRO A 458 -2.73 -15.03 20.65
C PRO A 458 -1.49 -15.80 21.09
N LYS A 459 -1.58 -17.14 21.08
CA LYS A 459 -0.40 -17.99 21.28
C LYS A 459 0.50 -17.92 20.04
N VAL A 460 1.79 -17.71 20.27
CA VAL A 460 2.82 -17.63 19.24
C VAL A 460 3.83 -18.75 19.37
N SER A 461 4.57 -19.03 18.31
CA SER A 461 5.63 -20.05 18.34
C SER A 461 6.78 -19.66 19.27
N ARG A 462 7.48 -20.68 19.81
CA ARG A 462 8.72 -20.46 20.60
C ARG A 462 9.79 -19.73 19.80
N ASN A 463 9.86 -19.97 18.49
CA ASN A 463 10.81 -19.29 17.60
C ASN A 463 10.49 -17.79 17.47
N LEU A 464 9.21 -17.40 17.47
CA LEU A 464 8.83 -15.99 17.47
C LEU A 464 9.17 -15.33 18.81
N GLN A 465 8.85 -15.98 19.94
CA GLN A 465 9.21 -15.45 21.26
C GLN A 465 10.72 -15.28 21.43
N ASP A 466 11.51 -16.27 21.00
CA ASP A 466 12.97 -16.23 21.00
C ASP A 466 13.53 -15.12 20.10
N LEU A 467 12.94 -14.89 18.91
CA LEU A 467 13.34 -13.78 18.07
C LEU A 467 13.02 -12.43 18.72
N LEU A 468 11.80 -12.27 19.25
CA LEU A 468 11.36 -11.03 19.88
C LEU A 468 12.18 -10.69 21.12
N SER A 469 12.51 -11.66 21.98
CA SER A 469 13.35 -11.44 23.15
C SER A 469 14.77 -10.95 22.78
N LYS A 470 15.31 -11.48 21.67
CA LYS A 470 16.62 -11.08 21.12
C LYS A 470 16.59 -9.70 20.45
N MET A 471 15.51 -9.35 19.75
CA MET A 471 15.35 -8.05 19.08
C MET A 471 15.03 -6.93 20.08
N LEU A 472 14.25 -7.23 21.12
CA LEU A 472 13.86 -6.31 22.19
C LEU A 472 14.79 -6.42 23.42
N THR A 473 16.05 -6.79 23.18
CA THR A 473 17.11 -6.71 24.19
C THR A 473 17.50 -5.24 24.39
N LYS A 474 17.44 -4.76 25.63
CA LYS A 474 17.64 -3.34 25.94
C LYS A 474 19.05 -2.84 25.63
N GLU A 475 20.07 -3.60 26.03
CA GLU A 475 21.48 -3.27 25.75
C GLU A 475 21.78 -3.39 24.24
N PRO A 476 22.08 -2.29 23.53
CA PRO A 476 22.21 -2.28 22.07
C PRO A 476 23.28 -3.24 21.55
N ARG A 477 24.39 -3.40 22.28
CA ARG A 477 25.51 -4.27 21.87
C ARG A 477 25.21 -5.75 22.09
N ALA A 478 24.29 -6.08 22.99
CA ALA A 478 23.82 -7.44 23.21
C ALA A 478 22.62 -7.80 22.32
N ARG A 479 21.94 -6.79 21.75
CA ARG A 479 20.83 -6.98 20.81
C ARG A 479 21.27 -7.73 19.56
N VAL A 480 20.41 -8.63 19.09
CA VAL A 480 20.71 -9.46 17.92
C VAL A 480 20.99 -8.60 16.69
N ARG A 481 22.00 -8.99 15.90
CA ARG A 481 22.38 -8.26 14.69
C ARG A 481 21.53 -8.74 13.51
N LEU A 482 21.39 -7.88 12.50
CA LEU A 482 20.63 -8.20 11.28
C LEU A 482 21.10 -9.50 10.59
N VAL A 483 22.42 -9.74 10.56
CA VAL A 483 23.00 -10.97 9.98
C VAL A 483 22.53 -12.25 10.67
N ASP A 484 22.28 -12.17 11.98
CA ASP A 484 21.83 -13.27 12.80
C ASP A 484 20.30 -13.45 12.66
N ILE A 485 19.54 -12.36 12.53
CA ILE A 485 18.10 -12.37 12.23
C ILE A 485 17.81 -13.04 10.87
N ILE A 486 18.61 -12.72 9.86
CA ILE A 486 18.49 -13.29 8.50
C ILE A 486 18.53 -14.83 8.52
N SER A 487 19.21 -15.43 9.50
CA SER A 487 19.36 -16.87 9.65
C SER A 487 18.50 -17.44 10.79
N HIS A 488 17.62 -16.63 11.40
CA HIS A 488 16.83 -17.04 12.55
C HIS A 488 15.82 -18.15 12.18
N PRO A 489 15.66 -19.21 12.99
CA PRO A 489 14.74 -20.31 12.71
C PRO A 489 13.29 -19.89 12.47
N TRP A 490 12.86 -18.76 13.02
CA TRP A 490 11.52 -18.22 12.82
C TRP A 490 11.17 -17.95 11.34
N PHE A 491 12.16 -17.63 10.50
CA PHE A 491 11.92 -17.37 9.07
C PHE A 491 11.82 -18.63 8.21
N GLU A 492 11.98 -19.81 8.79
CA GLU A 492 11.90 -21.12 8.13
C GLU A 492 12.92 -21.25 6.97
N GLY A 493 14.13 -20.77 7.22
CA GLY A 493 15.22 -20.75 6.26
C GLY A 493 15.93 -19.40 6.24
N ARG A 494 17.10 -19.38 5.60
CA ARG A 494 17.89 -18.16 5.48
C ARG A 494 17.24 -17.20 4.49
N ILE A 495 17.01 -15.97 4.92
CA ILE A 495 16.58 -14.86 4.06
C ILE A 495 17.73 -14.56 3.06
N LYS A 496 17.42 -14.56 1.76
CA LYS A 496 18.40 -14.30 0.69
C LYS A 496 17.93 -13.16 -0.18
N GLN A 497 18.76 -12.13 -0.32
CA GLN A 497 18.45 -10.98 -1.16
C GLN A 497 17.98 -11.39 -2.56
N LYS A 498 16.92 -10.71 -3.03
CA LYS A 498 16.33 -10.96 -4.35
C LYS A 498 17.31 -10.61 -5.48
N ALA A 499 18.25 -9.70 -5.24
CA ALA A 499 19.29 -9.28 -6.19
C ALA A 499 20.58 -8.84 -5.48
N SER A 500 21.68 -8.75 -6.24
CA SER A 500 22.92 -8.16 -5.73
C SER A 500 22.73 -6.67 -5.41
N ILE A 501 23.26 -6.26 -4.26
CA ILE A 501 23.13 -4.87 -3.78
C ILE A 501 24.35 -4.09 -4.23
N LYS A 502 24.12 -3.06 -5.05
CA LYS A 502 25.16 -2.15 -5.52
C LYS A 502 25.16 -0.88 -4.67
N PRO A 503 26.32 -0.36 -4.25
CA PRO A 503 26.41 0.94 -3.58
C PRO A 503 25.88 2.06 -4.47
N ILE A 504 25.11 2.97 -3.89
CA ILE A 504 24.64 4.18 -4.56
C ILE A 504 25.80 5.13 -4.76
N ARG A 505 25.89 5.69 -5.96
CA ARG A 505 26.79 6.79 -6.29
C ARG A 505 25.96 8.00 -6.70
N VAL A 506 26.24 9.13 -6.08
CA VAL A 506 25.60 10.41 -6.37
C VAL A 506 26.59 11.27 -7.15
N THR A 507 26.13 11.90 -8.23
CA THR A 507 26.90 12.86 -9.03
C THR A 507 26.45 14.28 -8.73
N ASP A 508 27.25 15.28 -9.07
CA ASP A 508 26.84 16.69 -8.91
C ASP A 508 25.55 17.02 -9.66
N ASN A 509 25.32 16.38 -10.82
CA ASN A 509 24.07 16.53 -11.56
C ASN A 509 22.86 15.98 -10.78
N ASP A 510 23.03 14.88 -10.03
CA ASP A 510 21.96 14.34 -9.19
C ASP A 510 21.63 15.29 -8.03
N ILE A 511 22.66 15.88 -7.40
CA ILE A 511 22.50 16.86 -6.31
C ILE A 511 21.82 18.13 -6.84
N ALA A 512 22.27 18.63 -7.99
CA ALA A 512 21.68 19.80 -8.65
C ALA A 512 20.21 19.59 -9.01
N ASN A 513 19.79 18.36 -9.33
CA ASN A 513 18.41 18.01 -9.71
C ASN A 513 17.62 17.27 -8.61
N ALA A 514 18.15 17.23 -7.38
CA ALA A 514 17.53 16.51 -6.28
C ALA A 514 16.17 17.11 -5.90
N ILE A 515 16.14 18.44 -5.73
CA ILE A 515 14.97 19.22 -5.31
C ILE A 515 14.62 20.21 -6.43
N LYS A 516 13.39 20.10 -6.95
CA LYS A 516 12.84 21.00 -7.96
C LYS A 516 11.97 22.07 -7.30
N ARG A 517 11.76 23.20 -7.96
CA ARG A 517 10.76 24.18 -7.51
C ARG A 517 9.35 23.60 -7.74
N ALA A 518 8.46 23.78 -6.76
CA ALA A 518 7.04 23.51 -6.92
C ALA A 518 6.40 24.66 -7.72
N THR A 519 5.65 24.31 -8.75
CA THR A 519 4.86 25.26 -9.56
C THR A 519 3.42 24.80 -9.54
N TYR A 520 2.54 25.61 -8.99
CA TYR A 520 1.11 25.33 -8.97
C TYR A 520 0.45 25.89 -10.22
N VAL A 521 -0.48 25.14 -10.77
CA VAL A 521 -1.44 25.65 -11.74
C VAL A 521 -2.81 25.42 -11.16
N VAL A 522 -3.47 26.52 -10.83
CA VAL A 522 -4.89 26.55 -10.52
C VAL A 522 -5.58 26.75 -11.87
N THR A 523 -6.49 25.86 -12.21
CA THR A 523 -7.44 26.13 -13.29
C THR A 523 -8.45 27.12 -12.76
N GLU A 524 -8.46 28.34 -13.32
CA GLU A 524 -9.49 29.36 -13.08
C GLU A 524 -10.90 28.85 -13.42
#